data_AF-A0A1X6Z6Q7-F1
#
_entry.id   AF-A0A1X6Z6Q7-F1
#
_cell.length_a   1.000
_cell.length_b   1.000
_cell.length_c   1.000
_cell.angle_alpha   90.00
_cell.angle_beta   90.00
_cell.angle_gamma   90.00
#
_symmetry.space_group_name_H-M   'P 1'
#
loop_
_entity.id
_entity.type
_entity.pdbx_description
1 polymer ?
#
loop_
_entity_poly.entity_id
_entity_poly.type
_entity_poly.pdbx_seq_one_letter_code
_entity_poly.pdbx_strand_id
1 'polypeptide(L)'
;MTHFIQGKIAIDQGELIPFSDFENDGPMWTGEGPREIRRAVAFGTPFATPPVVQVGFSMLDISNAAGARIDVMAEDISRTGFVLRVGTWADSRIARVRVAWIAFGSCLDEDLWEIG
;
A
#
# COMPACT_ATOMS: atom_id res chain seq x y z
N MET A 1 -6.73 22.13 1.92
CA MET A 1 -8.12 21.91 2.36
C MET A 1 -8.05 21.08 3.63
N THR A 2 -8.55 21.60 4.76
CA THR A 2 -8.59 20.93 6.07
C THR A 2 -10.02 20.49 6.34
N HIS A 3 -10.21 19.23 6.75
CA HIS A 3 -11.47 18.75 7.31
C HIS A 3 -11.18 17.91 8.55
N PHE A 4 -11.84 18.25 9.66
CA PHE A 4 -11.97 17.44 10.86
C PHE A 4 -13.45 17.11 11.03
N ILE A 5 -13.78 15.84 11.26
CA ILE A 5 -15.11 15.41 11.69
C ILE A 5 -14.88 14.65 13.00
N GLN A 6 -15.47 15.17 14.07
CA GLN A 6 -15.37 14.61 15.41
C GLN A 6 -16.36 13.43 15.51
N GLY A 7 -15.79 12.24 15.64
CA GLY A 7 -16.44 10.93 15.77
C GLY A 7 -15.40 9.90 16.24
N LYS A 8 -15.78 8.63 16.43
CA LYS A 8 -14.81 7.57 16.73
C LYS A 8 -13.94 7.30 15.47
N ILE A 9 -12.69 7.73 15.49
CA ILE A 9 -11.72 7.50 14.41
C ILE A 9 -11.05 6.15 14.64
N ALA A 10 -11.08 5.29 13.62
CA ALA A 10 -10.25 4.09 13.56
C ALA A 10 -8.94 4.39 12.80
N ILE A 11 -7.85 3.80 13.28
CA ILE A 11 -6.55 3.81 12.60
C ILE A 11 -6.09 2.36 12.52
N ASP A 12 -5.67 1.94 11.34
CA ASP A 12 -4.93 0.71 11.13
C ASP A 12 -3.65 1.04 10.38
N GLN A 13 -2.57 0.33 10.68
CA GLN A 13 -1.27 0.61 10.07
C GLN A 13 -0.41 -0.65 10.06
N GLY A 14 0.52 -0.69 9.11
CA GLY A 14 1.45 -1.79 9.02
C GLY A 14 2.58 -1.55 8.04
N GLU A 15 3.44 -2.56 7.93
CA GLU A 15 4.49 -2.62 6.93
C GLU A 15 4.46 -3.97 6.23
N LEU A 16 4.90 -3.99 4.98
CA LEU A 16 5.15 -5.23 4.25
C LEU A 16 6.32 -5.09 3.27
N ILE A 17 6.94 -6.23 2.96
CA ILE A 17 7.90 -6.38 1.87
C ILE A 17 7.14 -7.05 0.71
N PRO A 18 6.69 -6.28 -0.30
CA PRO A 18 5.88 -6.85 -1.37
C PRO A 18 6.66 -7.84 -2.24
N PHE A 19 7.98 -7.65 -2.36
CA PHE A 19 8.91 -8.51 -3.09
C PHE A 19 10.36 -8.37 -2.60
N SER A 20 11.18 -9.35 -2.96
CA SER A 20 12.63 -9.39 -2.77
C SER A 20 13.25 -10.17 -3.92
N ASP A 21 13.55 -9.48 -5.02
CA ASP A 21 13.82 -10.09 -6.32
C ASP A 21 15.31 -10.29 -6.60
N PHE A 22 16.20 -9.64 -5.84
CA PHE A 22 17.65 -9.86 -5.98
C PHE A 22 18.07 -11.32 -5.74
N GLU A 23 17.44 -11.99 -4.78
CA GLU A 23 17.78 -13.37 -4.40
C GLU A 23 17.34 -14.40 -5.46
N ASN A 24 16.40 -14.04 -6.35
CA ASN A 24 15.74 -14.97 -7.27
C ASN A 24 15.77 -14.51 -8.73
N ASP A 25 16.57 -13.48 -9.06
CA ASP A 25 16.58 -12.85 -10.40
C ASP A 25 15.19 -12.43 -10.90
N GLY A 26 14.35 -11.96 -9.97
CA GLY A 26 12.94 -11.68 -10.21
C GLY A 26 12.69 -10.49 -11.15
N PRO A 27 11.46 -10.33 -11.67
CA PRO A 27 11.13 -9.34 -12.70
C PRO A 27 11.51 -7.92 -12.32
N MET A 28 11.39 -7.53 -11.04
CA MET A 28 11.74 -6.17 -10.60
C MET A 28 13.25 -5.89 -10.66
N TRP A 29 14.07 -6.94 -10.57
CA TRP A 29 15.53 -6.84 -10.60
C TRP A 29 16.09 -6.96 -12.02
N THR A 30 15.56 -7.88 -12.84
CA THR A 30 16.15 -8.25 -14.13
C THR A 30 15.38 -7.74 -15.35
N GLY A 31 14.10 -7.41 -15.19
CA GLY A 31 13.24 -7.03 -16.30
C GLY A 31 13.43 -5.58 -16.78
N GLU A 32 12.90 -5.30 -17.98
CA GLU A 32 12.85 -3.97 -18.60
C GLU A 32 11.40 -3.59 -18.99
N GLY A 33 11.13 -2.31 -19.29
CA GLY A 33 9.77 -1.81 -19.59
C GLY A 33 8.86 -1.67 -18.34
N PRO A 34 7.53 -1.52 -18.48
CA PRO A 34 6.64 -1.42 -17.31
C PRO A 34 6.54 -2.73 -16.54
N ARG A 35 6.69 -2.67 -15.21
CA ARG A 35 6.60 -3.83 -14.31
C ARG A 35 5.90 -3.42 -13.03
N GLU A 36 5.05 -4.28 -12.51
CA GLU A 36 4.30 -4.01 -11.29
C GLU A 36 4.09 -5.29 -10.47
N ILE A 37 3.91 -5.10 -9.17
CA ILE A 37 3.48 -6.14 -8.27
C ILE A 37 2.32 -5.65 -7.42
N ARG A 38 1.35 -6.54 -7.20
CA ARG A 38 0.18 -6.28 -6.38
C ARG A 38 0.16 -7.18 -5.15
N ARG A 39 -0.21 -6.62 -4.01
CA ARG A 39 -0.43 -7.34 -2.74
C ARG A 39 -1.72 -6.88 -2.12
N ALA A 40 -2.63 -7.81 -1.85
CA ALA A 40 -3.79 -7.53 -1.03
C ALA A 40 -3.34 -7.33 0.42
N VAL A 41 -3.83 -6.26 1.05
CA VAL A 41 -3.61 -5.95 2.46
C VAL A 41 -4.97 -5.92 3.13
N ALA A 42 -5.18 -6.79 4.12
CA ALA A 42 -6.38 -6.81 4.92
C ALA A 42 -6.21 -5.91 6.16
N PHE A 43 -7.25 -5.17 6.51
CA PHE A 43 -7.31 -4.46 7.78
C PHE A 43 -7.62 -5.45 8.91
N GLY A 44 -7.12 -5.18 10.11
CA GLY A 44 -7.37 -6.00 11.29
C GLY A 44 -8.86 -6.06 11.65
N THR A 45 -9.58 -4.95 11.43
CA THR A 45 -11.03 -4.84 11.61
C THR A 45 -11.64 -4.03 10.47
N PRO A 46 -12.85 -4.37 9.96
CA PRO A 46 -13.51 -3.57 8.94
C PRO A 46 -13.84 -2.15 9.41
N PHE A 47 -13.58 -1.16 8.55
CA PHE A 47 -14.05 0.21 8.72
C PHE A 47 -15.56 0.32 8.40
N ALA A 48 -16.22 1.39 8.86
CA ALA A 48 -17.63 1.64 8.54
C ALA A 48 -17.85 1.97 7.07
N THR A 49 -16.94 2.74 6.48
CA THR A 49 -16.85 3.07 5.06
C THR A 49 -15.41 2.89 4.59
N PRO A 50 -15.11 2.78 3.28
CA PRO A 50 -13.73 2.70 2.82
C PRO A 50 -12.88 3.86 3.39
N PRO A 51 -11.77 3.56 4.09
CA PRO A 51 -10.96 4.59 4.75
C PRO A 51 -10.10 5.34 3.72
N VAL A 52 -9.44 6.41 4.18
CA VAL A 52 -8.31 6.96 3.43
C VAL A 52 -7.08 6.12 3.74
N VAL A 53 -6.35 5.70 2.70
CA VAL A 53 -5.11 4.93 2.85
C VAL A 53 -3.96 5.73 2.27
N GLN A 54 -2.92 5.94 3.08
CA GLN A 54 -1.66 6.49 2.64
C GLN A 54 -0.59 5.39 2.68
N VAL A 55 0.20 5.31 1.61
CA VAL A 55 1.31 4.36 1.46
C VAL A 55 2.60 5.13 1.20
N GLY A 56 3.71 4.57 1.64
CA GLY A 56 5.03 5.15 1.41
C GLY A 56 6.14 4.13 1.57
N PHE A 57 7.24 4.36 0.86
CA PHE A 57 8.43 3.53 1.03
C PHE A 57 9.09 3.83 2.38
N SER A 58 9.26 2.81 3.20
CA SER A 58 10.08 2.88 4.43
C SER A 58 11.48 2.29 4.22
N MET A 59 11.71 1.57 3.12
CA MET A 59 13.03 1.15 2.64
C MET A 59 13.01 0.96 1.12
N LEU A 60 14.11 1.35 0.47
CA LEU A 60 14.37 1.11 -0.96
C LEU A 60 15.79 0.57 -1.13
N ASP A 61 15.92 -0.59 -1.77
CA ASP A 61 17.18 -1.15 -2.24
C ASP A 61 17.13 -1.26 -3.77
N ILE A 62 17.90 -0.40 -4.43
CA ILE A 62 17.85 -0.17 -5.88
C ILE A 62 19.26 -0.11 -6.47
N SER A 63 19.41 -0.57 -7.70
CA SER A 63 20.67 -0.41 -8.43
C SER A 63 20.95 1.07 -8.71
N ASN A 64 22.22 1.45 -8.66
CA ASN A 64 22.71 2.77 -9.05
C ASN A 64 23.13 2.85 -10.53
N ALA A 65 22.92 1.78 -11.31
CA ALA A 65 23.37 1.70 -12.71
C ALA A 65 22.50 2.51 -13.69
N ALA A 66 21.27 2.85 -13.31
CA ALA A 66 20.31 3.58 -14.12
C ALA A 66 19.53 4.60 -13.26
N GLY A 67 18.69 5.42 -13.91
CA GLY A 67 17.81 6.34 -13.20
C GLY A 67 16.81 5.58 -12.32
N ALA A 68 16.58 6.07 -11.10
CA ALA A 68 15.60 5.50 -10.18
C ALA A 68 14.18 5.91 -10.60
N ARG A 69 13.35 4.92 -10.94
CA ARG A 69 11.95 5.13 -11.34
C ARG A 69 11.09 4.08 -10.65
N ILE A 70 10.33 4.51 -9.66
CA ILE A 70 9.48 3.62 -8.86
C ILE A 70 8.28 4.41 -8.35
N ASP A 71 7.10 3.79 -8.35
CA ASP A 71 5.89 4.34 -7.75
C ASP A 71 5.22 3.33 -6.82
N VAL A 72 4.45 3.84 -5.87
CA VAL A 72 3.64 3.04 -4.94
C VAL A 72 2.28 3.68 -4.79
N MET A 73 1.25 2.85 -4.75
CA MET A 73 -0.13 3.31 -4.65
C MET A 73 -0.99 2.30 -3.91
N ALA A 74 -1.98 2.82 -3.18
CA ALA A 74 -3.11 2.04 -2.71
C ALA A 74 -4.22 2.09 -3.79
N GLU A 75 -4.64 0.93 -4.25
CA GLU A 75 -5.74 0.71 -5.18
C GLU A 75 -6.87 -0.06 -4.48
N ASP A 76 -8.06 -0.07 -5.10
CA ASP A 76 -9.19 -0.93 -4.71
C ASP A 76 -9.51 -0.88 -3.20
N ILE A 77 -9.47 0.34 -2.63
CA ILE A 77 -9.70 0.55 -1.21
C ILE A 77 -11.16 0.22 -0.87
N SER A 78 -11.32 -0.72 0.05
CA SER A 78 -12.61 -1.18 0.56
C SER A 78 -12.67 -1.01 2.08
N ARG A 79 -13.78 -1.41 2.70
CA ARG A 79 -13.91 -1.41 4.16
C ARG A 79 -12.99 -2.40 4.86
N THR A 80 -12.55 -3.44 4.17
CA THR A 80 -11.83 -4.59 4.76
C THR A 80 -10.37 -4.66 4.36
N GLY A 81 -9.93 -3.83 3.43
CA GLY A 81 -8.55 -3.82 2.94
C GLY A 81 -8.37 -2.99 1.68
N PHE A 82 -7.18 -3.07 1.11
CA PHE A 82 -6.80 -2.41 -0.14
C PHE A 82 -5.78 -3.27 -0.90
N VAL A 83 -5.49 -2.89 -2.14
CA VAL A 83 -4.42 -3.47 -2.94
C VAL A 83 -3.23 -2.52 -2.95
N LEU A 84 -2.09 -2.98 -2.45
CA LEU A 84 -0.82 -2.28 -2.62
C LEU A 84 -0.25 -2.60 -4.00
N ARG A 85 -0.06 -1.58 -4.84
CA ARG A 85 0.67 -1.67 -6.11
C ARG A 85 2.03 -1.00 -5.97
N VAL A 86 3.10 -1.71 -6.34
CA VAL A 86 4.43 -1.12 -6.54
C VAL A 86 4.81 -1.29 -8.00
N GLY A 87 5.18 -0.20 -8.66
CA GLY A 87 5.51 -0.14 -10.08
C GLY A 87 6.92 0.38 -10.32
N THR A 88 7.52 -0.03 -11.42
CA THR A 88 8.77 0.50 -11.96
C THR A 88 8.74 0.43 -13.49
N TRP A 89 9.62 1.16 -14.17
CA TRP A 89 9.65 1.17 -15.63
C TRP A 89 11.05 1.42 -16.21
N ALA A 90 11.15 1.31 -17.53
CA ALA A 90 12.40 1.41 -18.28
C ALA A 90 13.45 0.41 -17.75
N ASP A 91 14.68 0.85 -17.61
CA ASP A 91 15.89 0.09 -17.23
C ASP A 91 16.17 0.09 -15.71
N SER A 92 15.24 0.60 -14.89
CA SER A 92 15.39 0.65 -13.43
C SER A 92 15.37 -0.76 -12.81
N ARG A 93 16.32 -1.06 -11.90
CA ARG A 93 16.41 -2.36 -11.22
C ARG A 93 16.19 -2.22 -9.73
N ILE A 94 15.15 -2.88 -9.22
CA ILE A 94 14.72 -2.80 -7.83
C ILE A 94 14.94 -4.16 -7.16
N ALA A 95 15.86 -4.21 -6.20
CA ALA A 95 16.21 -5.45 -5.50
C ALA A 95 15.14 -5.80 -4.47
N ARG A 96 14.77 -4.81 -3.64
CA ARG A 96 13.81 -4.99 -2.54
C ARG A 96 13.23 -3.64 -2.14
N VAL A 97 11.99 -3.64 -1.69
CA VAL A 97 11.38 -2.48 -1.03
C VAL A 97 10.66 -2.90 0.24
N ARG A 98 10.54 -1.98 1.19
CA ARG A 98 9.57 -2.07 2.27
C ARG A 98 8.60 -0.90 2.14
N VAL A 99 7.31 -1.21 2.26
CA VAL A 99 6.25 -0.22 2.20
C VAL A 99 5.56 -0.17 3.56
N ALA A 100 5.48 1.02 4.12
CA ALA A 100 4.62 1.33 5.24
C ALA A 100 3.29 1.88 4.74
N TRP A 101 2.22 1.59 5.46
CA TRP A 101 0.90 2.11 5.17
C TRP A 101 0.18 2.49 6.45
N ILE A 102 -0.70 3.49 6.32
CA ILE A 102 -1.65 3.91 7.35
C ILE A 102 -3.02 4.10 6.71
N ALA A 103 -4.03 3.53 7.34
CA ALA A 103 -5.44 3.71 7.01
C ALA A 103 -6.12 4.44 8.16
N PHE A 104 -6.89 5.48 7.84
CA PHE A 104 -7.68 6.21 8.83
C PHE A 104 -9.07 6.52 8.28
N GLY A 105 -10.08 6.32 9.13
CA GLY A 105 -11.48 6.45 8.74
C GLY A 105 -12.44 6.22 9.90
N SER A 106 -13.73 6.18 9.61
CA SER A 106 -14.77 5.96 10.62
C SER A 106 -14.77 4.51 11.09
N CYS A 107 -14.85 4.29 12.41
CA CYS A 107 -15.07 2.96 12.96
C CYS A 107 -16.54 2.53 12.80
N LEU A 108 -16.79 1.22 12.80
CA LEU A 108 -18.12 0.68 13.03
C LEU A 108 -18.63 1.16 14.40
N ASP A 109 -19.83 1.73 14.45
CA ASP A 109 -20.44 2.12 15.72
C ASP A 109 -21.35 0.99 16.19
N GLU A 110 -21.06 0.44 17.37
CA GLU A 110 -21.88 -0.63 17.98
C GLU A 110 -23.30 -0.14 18.31
N ASP A 111 -23.51 1.17 18.42
CA ASP A 111 -24.80 1.79 18.71
C ASP A 111 -25.68 2.02 17.45
N LEU A 112 -25.14 1.80 16.23
CA LEU A 112 -25.90 1.85 14.99
C LEU A 112 -26.61 0.50 14.77
N TRP A 113 -27.76 0.34 15.43
CA TRP A 113 -28.68 -0.76 15.12
C TRP A 113 -29.14 -0.63 13.66
N GLU A 114 -28.82 -1.61 12.81
CA GLU A 114 -29.44 -1.73 11.49
C GLU A 114 -30.91 -2.12 11.69
N ILE A 115 -31.79 -1.13 11.67
CA ILE A 115 -33.23 -1.35 11.53
C ILE A 115 -33.48 -1.78 10.08
N GLY A 116 -33.62 -3.10 9.89
CA GLY A 116 -34.10 -3.76 8.68
C GLY A 116 -35.48 -4.37 8.88
#